data_AF-A0AA42T783-F1
#
_entry.id   AF-A0AA42T783-F1
#
_cell.length_a   1.000
_cell.length_b   1.000
_cell.length_c   1.000
_cell.angle_alpha   90.00
_cell.angle_beta   90.00
_cell.angle_gamma   90.00
#
_symmetry.space_group_name_H-M   'P 1'
#
loop_
_entity.id
_entity.type
_entity.pdbx_description
1 polymer ?
#
loop_
_entity_poly.entity_id
_entity_poly.type
_entity_poly.pdbx_seq_one_letter_code
_entity_poly.pdbx_strand_id
1 'polypeptide(L)'
;MKILFVLIVIAQLTGCVFGQSSEVKRAEKILQRFQCNNVETSQLATSSITNFYQQTLAANKDKASTYIEQYKNGEDLFDIPLDEVVQQKYQLYLQACQALGGVAASPLIPDSTQQ
;
A
#
# COMPACT_ATOMS: atom_id res chain seq x y z
N MET A 1 40.75 14.51 24.62
CA MET A 1 39.99 14.87 23.41
C MET A 1 40.32 13.90 22.27
N LYS A 2 39.53 12.84 22.07
CA LYS A 2 39.72 11.86 20.97
C LYS A 2 38.47 11.00 20.70
N ILE A 3 37.60 10.87 21.71
CA ILE A 3 36.40 10.03 21.68
C ILE A 3 35.20 10.69 20.96
N LEU A 4 35.21 12.02 20.81
CA LEU A 4 34.12 12.77 20.16
C LEU A 4 34.06 12.55 18.64
N PHE A 5 35.19 12.19 18.01
CA PHE A 5 35.23 11.94 16.57
C PHE A 5 34.67 10.57 16.16
N VAL A 6 34.56 9.61 17.10
CA VAL A 6 34.04 8.27 16.80
C VAL A 6 32.52 8.26 16.65
N LEU A 7 31.80 9.14 17.38
CA LEU A 7 30.33 9.20 17.33
C LEU A 7 29.78 9.79 16.03
N ILE A 8 30.54 10.66 15.36
CA ILE A 8 30.11 11.31 14.11
C ILE A 8 30.09 10.32 12.93
N VAL A 9 30.99 9.33 12.93
CA VAL A 9 31.08 8.32 11.87
C VAL A 9 29.90 7.33 11.92
N ILE A 10 29.38 7.04 13.12
CA ILE A 10 28.23 6.12 13.30
C ILE A 10 26.92 6.80 12.86
N ALA A 11 26.81 8.13 13.02
CA ALA A 11 25.61 8.89 12.66
C ALA A 11 25.38 9.01 11.14
N GLN A 12 26.41 8.82 10.31
CA GLN A 12 26.29 8.86 8.85
C GLN A 12 25.82 7.52 8.24
N LEU A 13 25.88 6.42 9.01
CA LEU A 13 25.49 5.09 8.54
C LEU A 13 24.01 4.77 8.79
N THR A 14 23.29 5.60 9.54
CA THR A 14 21.84 5.43 9.81
C THR A 14 20.95 6.25 8.86
N GLY A 15 21.52 6.89 7.84
CA GLY A 15 20.77 7.72 6.89
C GLY A 15 19.72 6.98 6.03
N CYS A 16 19.85 5.66 5.84
CA CYS A 16 18.92 4.88 4.99
C CYS A 16 17.63 4.43 5.70
N VAL A 17 17.62 4.31 7.04
CA VAL A 17 16.45 3.77 7.77
C VAL A 17 15.33 4.79 7.99
N PHE A 18 15.64 6.09 7.94
CA PHE A 18 14.64 7.14 8.17
C PHE A 18 13.68 7.35 6.98
N GLY A 19 14.13 7.13 5.74
CA GLY A 19 13.27 7.18 4.54
C GLY A 19 12.25 6.04 4.54
N GLN A 20 12.75 4.83 4.79
CA GLN A 20 11.99 3.58 4.83
C GLN A 20 10.80 3.65 5.79
N SER A 21 10.98 4.24 6.98
CA SER A 21 9.89 4.39 7.96
C SER A 21 8.75 5.30 7.48
N SER A 22 9.08 6.36 6.73
CA SER A 22 8.07 7.28 6.19
C SER A 22 7.27 6.66 5.05
N GLU A 23 7.94 5.90 4.18
CA GLU A 23 7.35 5.16 3.05
C GLU A 23 6.40 4.07 3.56
N VAL A 24 6.83 3.27 4.55
CA VAL A 24 5.99 2.28 5.22
C VAL A 24 4.72 2.92 5.78
N LYS A 25 4.84 4.04 6.48
CA LYS A 25 3.68 4.71 7.09
C LYS A 25 2.69 5.21 6.04
N ARG A 26 3.17 5.74 4.90
CA ARG A 26 2.30 6.13 3.77
C ARG A 26 1.63 4.93 3.14
N ALA A 27 2.38 3.85 2.91
CA ALA A 27 1.86 2.60 2.37
C ALA A 27 0.79 1.97 3.29
N GLU A 28 1.02 1.90 4.61
CA GLU A 28 0.05 1.42 5.60
C GLU A 28 -1.24 2.27 5.59
N LYS A 29 -1.12 3.60 5.44
CA LYS A 29 -2.27 4.50 5.31
C LYS A 29 -3.09 4.23 4.05
N ILE A 30 -2.44 3.88 2.93
CA ILE A 30 -3.14 3.46 1.70
C ILE A 30 -3.81 2.10 1.91
N LEU A 31 -3.11 1.14 2.54
CA LEU A 31 -3.66 -0.20 2.82
C LEU A 31 -4.95 -0.15 3.66
N GLN A 32 -5.04 0.76 4.63
CA GLN A 32 -6.25 0.98 5.42
C GLN A 32 -7.50 1.33 4.57
N ARG A 33 -7.29 1.85 3.35
CA ARG A 33 -8.36 2.20 2.42
C ARG A 33 -8.85 1.03 1.56
N PHE A 34 -8.22 -0.15 1.65
CA PHE A 34 -8.67 -1.38 0.96
C PHE A 34 -9.95 -1.94 1.62
N GLN A 35 -11.02 -1.18 1.46
CA GLN A 35 -12.36 -1.43 1.94
C GLN A 35 -13.34 -1.12 0.81
N CYS A 36 -14.00 -2.17 0.34
CA CYS A 36 -15.01 -2.12 -0.70
C CYS A 36 -16.35 -2.40 -0.01
N ASN A 37 -17.18 -1.36 0.08
CA ASN A 37 -18.47 -1.42 0.72
C ASN A 37 -19.56 -1.68 -0.32
N ASN A 38 -20.76 -2.08 0.12
CA ASN A 38 -21.92 -2.35 -0.74
C ASN A 38 -21.72 -3.51 -1.73
N VAL A 39 -20.84 -4.45 -1.42
CA VAL A 39 -20.67 -5.70 -2.17
C VAL A 39 -21.06 -6.87 -1.27
N GLU A 40 -22.29 -7.35 -1.39
CA GLU A 40 -22.71 -8.60 -0.74
C GLU A 40 -22.35 -9.78 -1.63
N THR A 41 -21.19 -10.39 -1.39
CA THR A 41 -20.68 -11.54 -2.16
C THR A 41 -21.66 -12.70 -2.28
N SER A 42 -22.57 -12.86 -1.31
CA SER A 42 -23.67 -13.84 -1.30
C SER A 42 -24.80 -13.52 -2.28
N GLN A 43 -24.98 -12.25 -2.65
CA GLN A 43 -26.04 -11.77 -3.53
C GLN A 43 -25.54 -11.50 -4.96
N LEU A 44 -24.23 -11.50 -5.16
CA LEU A 44 -23.68 -11.33 -6.51
C LEU A 44 -23.96 -12.57 -7.36
N ALA A 45 -24.42 -12.33 -8.60
CA ALA A 45 -24.57 -13.38 -9.58
C ALA A 45 -23.23 -14.09 -9.80
N THR A 46 -23.20 -15.40 -9.53
CA THR A 46 -22.01 -16.23 -9.65
C THR A 46 -21.67 -16.42 -11.13
N SER A 47 -20.72 -15.63 -11.60
CA SER A 47 -20.18 -15.68 -12.96
C SER A 47 -18.66 -15.69 -12.91
N SER A 48 -18.02 -16.12 -14.00
CA SER A 48 -16.55 -16.04 -14.14
C SER A 48 -16.03 -14.61 -13.96
N ILE A 49 -16.78 -13.62 -14.42
CA ILE A 49 -16.46 -12.19 -14.31
C ILE A 49 -16.53 -11.73 -12.84
N THR A 50 -17.62 -12.07 -12.15
CA THR A 50 -17.77 -11.77 -10.72
C THR A 50 -16.65 -12.37 -9.89
N ASN A 51 -16.35 -13.66 -10.12
CA ASN A 51 -15.29 -14.37 -9.41
C ASN A 51 -13.91 -13.75 -9.69
N PHE A 52 -13.65 -13.34 -10.93
CA PHE A 52 -12.42 -12.66 -11.29
C PHE A 52 -12.22 -11.36 -10.51
N TYR A 53 -13.26 -10.51 -10.42
CA TYR A 53 -13.13 -9.26 -9.66
C TYR A 53 -13.06 -9.49 -8.15
N GLN A 54 -13.76 -10.49 -7.61
CA GLN A 54 -13.62 -10.87 -6.19
C GLN A 54 -12.20 -11.34 -5.87
N GLN A 55 -11.62 -12.19 -6.72
CA GLN A 55 -10.22 -12.61 -6.60
C GLN A 55 -9.27 -11.42 -6.75
N THR A 56 -9.57 -10.48 -7.66
CA THR A 56 -8.78 -9.26 -7.85
C THR A 56 -8.79 -8.39 -6.59
N LEU A 57 -9.93 -8.24 -5.91
CA LEU A 57 -10.01 -7.52 -4.63
C LEU A 57 -9.12 -8.18 -3.57
N ALA A 58 -9.27 -9.48 -3.38
CA ALA A 58 -8.51 -10.24 -2.39
C ALA A 58 -7.01 -10.21 -2.68
N ALA A 59 -6.61 -10.52 -3.92
CA ALA A 59 -5.22 -10.60 -4.31
C ALA A 59 -4.49 -9.24 -4.26
N ASN A 60 -5.15 -8.12 -4.62
CA ASN A 60 -4.50 -6.81 -4.52
C ASN A 60 -4.33 -6.36 -3.07
N LYS A 61 -5.31 -6.63 -2.20
CA LYS A 61 -5.21 -6.34 -0.77
C LYS A 61 -4.09 -7.16 -0.11
N ASP A 62 -4.08 -8.46 -0.40
CA ASP A 62 -3.09 -9.40 0.14
C ASP A 62 -1.67 -8.99 -0.29
N LYS A 63 -1.43 -8.80 -1.59
CA LYS A 63 -0.13 -8.36 -2.12
C LYS A 63 0.33 -7.03 -1.53
N ALA A 64 -0.56 -6.05 -1.38
CA ALA A 64 -0.21 -4.77 -0.77
C ALA A 64 0.24 -4.95 0.69
N SER A 65 -0.43 -5.82 1.46
CA SER A 65 -0.02 -6.16 2.82
C SER A 65 1.34 -6.86 2.84
N THR A 66 1.53 -7.86 1.98
CA THR A 66 2.80 -8.60 1.88
C THR A 66 3.96 -7.68 1.54
N TYR A 67 3.80 -6.77 0.58
CA TYR A 67 4.86 -5.82 0.21
C TYR A 67 5.27 -4.91 1.36
N ILE A 68 4.31 -4.44 2.15
CA ILE A 68 4.60 -3.63 3.33
C ILE A 68 5.41 -4.45 4.35
N GLU A 69 5.04 -5.71 4.60
CA GLU A 69 5.76 -6.57 5.53
C GLU A 69 7.18 -6.89 5.06
N GLN A 70 7.34 -7.27 3.80
CA GLN A 70 8.65 -7.57 3.22
C GLN A 70 9.57 -6.34 3.26
N TYR A 71 9.04 -5.17 2.90
CA TYR A 71 9.80 -3.92 2.97
C TYR A 71 10.16 -3.55 4.40
N LYS A 72 9.29 -3.83 5.40
CA LYS A 72 9.63 -3.67 6.84
C LYS A 72 10.73 -4.63 7.29
N ASN A 73 10.85 -5.80 6.66
CA ASN A 73 11.91 -6.77 6.90
C ASN A 73 13.23 -6.41 6.20
N GLY A 74 13.28 -5.29 5.47
CA GLY A 74 14.47 -4.86 4.75
C GLY A 74 14.63 -5.50 3.37
N GLU A 75 13.58 -6.13 2.84
CA GLU A 75 13.57 -6.59 1.45
C GLU A 75 13.35 -5.40 0.51
N ASP A 76 14.36 -5.11 -0.30
CA ASP A 76 14.26 -4.15 -1.40
C ASP A 76 13.72 -4.87 -2.64
N LEU A 77 12.42 -4.74 -2.87
CA LEU A 77 11.67 -5.50 -3.87
C LEU A 77 11.40 -4.71 -5.16
N PHE A 78 11.56 -3.39 -5.13
CA PHE A 78 11.06 -2.51 -6.20
C PHE A 78 12.00 -1.34 -6.45
N ASP A 79 12.19 -1.01 -7.73
CA ASP A 79 12.94 0.18 -8.16
C ASP A 79 12.16 1.51 -7.94
N ILE A 80 10.99 1.45 -7.29
CA ILE A 80 10.10 2.59 -7.02
C ILE A 80 9.65 2.58 -5.54
N PRO A 81 9.26 3.73 -4.98
CA PRO A 81 8.83 3.83 -3.58
C PRO A 81 7.69 2.86 -3.22
N LEU A 82 7.75 2.27 -2.02
CA LEU A 82 6.76 1.29 -1.57
C LEU A 82 5.32 1.83 -1.65
N ASP A 83 5.12 3.10 -1.28
CA ASP A 83 3.80 3.71 -1.29
C ASP A 83 3.23 3.85 -2.71
N GLU A 84 4.07 4.05 -3.72
CA GLU A 84 3.64 4.04 -5.13
C GLU A 84 3.20 2.64 -5.59
N VAL A 85 3.92 1.59 -5.16
CA VAL A 85 3.52 0.20 -5.46
C VAL A 85 2.16 -0.13 -4.84
N VAL A 86 1.98 0.23 -3.56
CA VAL A 86 0.72 -0.01 -2.85
C VAL A 86 -0.41 0.83 -3.45
N GLN A 87 -0.12 2.06 -3.88
CA GLN A 87 -1.04 2.92 -4.61
C GLN A 87 -1.51 2.29 -5.93
N GLN A 88 -0.59 1.70 -6.70
CA GLN A 88 -0.95 0.99 -7.94
C GLN A 88 -1.86 -0.22 -7.66
N LYS A 89 -1.59 -0.99 -6.60
CA LYS A 89 -2.49 -2.08 -6.15
C LYS A 89 -3.86 -1.55 -5.73
N TYR A 90 -3.89 -0.39 -5.09
CA TYR A 90 -5.15 0.23 -4.69
C TYR A 90 -5.99 0.67 -5.89
N GLN A 91 -5.38 1.16 -6.98
CA GLN A 91 -6.12 1.47 -8.21
C GLN A 91 -6.79 0.25 -8.84
N LEU A 92 -6.09 -0.88 -8.91
CA LEU A 92 -6.67 -2.14 -9.40
C LEU A 92 -7.78 -2.65 -8.48
N TYR A 93 -7.60 -2.46 -7.17
CA TYR A 93 -8.63 -2.75 -6.18
C TYR A 93 -9.90 -1.90 -6.39
N LEU A 94 -9.76 -0.59 -6.65
CA LEU A 94 -10.89 0.31 -6.91
C LEU A 94 -11.67 -0.11 -8.15
N GLN A 95 -10.97 -0.46 -9.24
CA GLN A 95 -11.59 -0.92 -10.48
C GLN A 95 -12.39 -2.20 -10.25
N ALA A 96 -11.82 -3.16 -9.53
CA ALA A 96 -12.52 -4.39 -9.19
C ALA A 96 -13.71 -4.14 -8.25
N CYS A 97 -13.57 -3.23 -7.30
CA CYS A 97 -14.64 -2.85 -6.38
C CYS A 97 -15.83 -2.24 -7.13
N GLN A 98 -15.55 -1.29 -8.03
CA GLN A 98 -16.56 -0.63 -8.85
C GLN A 98 -17.24 -1.59 -9.83
N ALA A 99 -16.47 -2.52 -10.42
CA ALA A 99 -17.01 -3.55 -11.31
C ALA A 99 -17.98 -4.51 -10.60
N LEU A 100 -17.82 -4.67 -9.28
CA LEU A 100 -18.72 -5.45 -8.43
C LEU A 100 -19.91 -4.63 -7.89
N GLY A 101 -20.04 -3.37 -8.29
CA GLY A 101 -21.08 -2.45 -7.81
C GLY A 101 -20.76 -1.81 -6.44
N GLY A 102 -19.55 -2.00 -5.94
CA GLY A 102 -19.11 -1.50 -4.65
C GLY A 102 -18.68 -0.03 -4.68
N VAL A 103 -18.59 0.54 -3.48
CA VAL A 103 -18.09 1.90 -3.24
C VAL A 103 -16.90 1.83 -2.29
N ALA A 104 -15.78 2.42 -2.70
CA ALA A 104 -14.59 2.48 -1.87
C ALA A 104 -14.76 3.47 -0.71
N ALA A 105 -14.24 3.13 0.47
CA ALA A 105 -14.36 3.96 1.68
C ALA A 105 -13.69 5.34 1.57
N SER A 106 -12.77 5.53 0.62
CA SER A 106 -12.25 6.86 0.27
C SER A 106 -11.65 6.85 -1.14
N PRO A 107 -12.20 7.64 -2.09
CA PRO A 107 -11.53 7.93 -3.35
C PRO A 107 -10.18 8.58 -3.09
N LEU A 108 -9.18 8.25 -3.91
CA LEU A 108 -7.96 9.07 -4.01
C LEU A 108 -8.34 10.38 -4.67
N ILE A 109 -8.74 11.36 -3.87
CA ILE A 109 -8.59 12.74 -4.29
C ILE A 109 -7.07 12.99 -4.24
N PRO A 110 -6.41 13.32 -5.37
CA PRO A 110 -5.02 13.74 -5.34
C PRO A 110 -4.90 14.91 -4.35
N ASP A 111 -3.88 14.86 -3.50
CA ASP A 111 -3.57 15.85 -2.46
C ASP A 111 -3.07 17.18 -3.07
N SER A 112 -3.82 17.75 -4.03
CA SER A 112 -3.54 19.07 -4.63
C SER A 112 -4.18 20.21 -3.84
N THR A 113 -4.59 19.97 -2.59
CA THR A 113 -5.25 20.98 -1.74
C THR A 113 -4.64 21.03 -0.33
N GLN A 114 -3.32 21.02 -0.24
CA GLN A 114 -2.56 21.57 0.88
C GLN A 114 -1.49 22.51 0.29
N GLN A 115 -1.92 23.71 -0.12
CA GLN A 115 -1.06 24.87 -0.31
C GLN A 115 -1.52 25.97 0.64
#